data_AF-A0A9P9AHG7-F1
#
_entry.id   AF-A0A9P9AHG7-F1
#
_cell.length_a   1.000
_cell.length_b   1.000
_cell.length_c   1.000
_cell.angle_alpha   90.00
_cell.angle_beta   90.00
_cell.angle_gamma   90.00
#
_symmetry.space_group_name_H-M   'P 1'
#
loop_
_entity.id
_entity.type
_entity.pdbx_description
1 polymer ?
#
loop_
_entity_poly.entity_id
_entity_poly.type
_entity_poly.pdbx_seq_one_letter_code
_entity_poly.pdbx_strand_id
1 'polypeptide(L)'
;LRELKNVGYTHGEIAELLLEEANDSVWICFTLDSRPDLEVPPFHHLEGCVHQLFLRRPFEDDATTGLSRPSPEHLDLEIVRIQIQRLCGLGGIAPSTREMDKWHGSVKFGGNSVALASCANLDTGIISRLVNVLKLFCTALAVAQGGKLCCESFTILRYRAWFEDEDARDPWVVEVSRVDFNLAVQLLAEVQAITDDTNLQTADLRAATKLVDDLFPGLYNRTVSTNAKPLEILHICSLAVQILTTGFESYIQAHEDPLQPCFLDGPIKKVKLLRISATTEQNPFVAATLKELTCMGEMLLKPVLVFSA
;
A
#
# COMPACT_ATOMS: atom_id res chain seq x y z
N LEU A 1 6.02 8.82 35.79
CA LEU A 1 5.27 8.23 36.94
C LEU A 1 5.31 9.05 38.22
N ARG A 2 6.48 9.32 38.82
CA ARG A 2 6.56 10.20 40.02
C ARG A 2 6.02 11.60 39.75
N GLU A 3 6.29 12.14 38.57
CA GLU A 3 5.81 13.46 38.17
C GLU A 3 4.29 13.50 38.00
N LEU A 4 3.68 12.52 37.32
CA LEU A 4 2.21 12.40 37.21
C LEU A 4 1.53 12.28 38.58
N LYS A 5 2.12 11.51 39.49
CA LYS A 5 1.65 11.40 40.88
C LYS A 5 1.77 12.72 41.66
N ASN A 6 2.81 13.50 41.38
CA ASN A 6 3.01 14.82 41.99
C ASN A 6 2.04 15.88 41.44
N VAL A 7 1.53 15.70 40.22
CA VAL A 7 0.51 16.56 39.58
C VAL A 7 -0.92 16.18 40.02
N GLY A 8 -1.08 15.12 40.82
CA GLY A 8 -2.35 14.75 41.45
C GLY A 8 -3.11 13.62 40.76
N TYR A 9 -2.53 12.98 39.75
CA TYR A 9 -3.16 11.82 39.10
C TYR A 9 -3.24 10.62 40.07
N THR A 10 -4.40 9.96 40.07
CA THR A 10 -4.63 8.72 40.79
C THR A 10 -3.90 7.54 40.13
N HIS A 11 -3.71 6.45 40.87
CA HIS A 11 -3.07 5.25 40.29
C HIS A 11 -3.91 4.63 39.16
N GLY A 12 -5.24 4.80 39.18
CA GLY A 12 -6.13 4.37 38.11
C GLY A 12 -5.91 5.17 36.83
N GLU A 13 -5.89 6.50 36.93
CA GLU A 13 -5.64 7.38 35.78
C GLU A 13 -4.21 7.23 35.24
N ILE A 14 -3.21 6.98 36.11
CA ILE A 14 -1.85 6.68 35.66
C ILE A 14 -1.81 5.34 34.91
N ALA A 15 -2.54 4.33 35.38
CA ALA A 15 -2.61 3.04 34.69
C ALA A 15 -3.33 3.16 33.35
N GLU A 16 -4.40 3.95 33.28
CA GLU A 16 -5.11 4.25 32.03
C GLU A 16 -4.23 5.03 31.05
N LEU A 17 -3.54 6.08 31.50
CA LEU A 17 -2.57 6.82 30.68
C LEU A 17 -1.42 5.95 30.17
N LEU A 18 -0.90 5.05 31.02
CA LEU A 18 0.12 4.09 30.58
C LEU A 18 -0.42 3.07 29.59
N LEU A 19 -1.70 2.70 29.70
CA LEU A 19 -2.36 1.79 28.77
C LEU A 19 -2.62 2.48 27.43
N GLU A 20 -3.08 3.73 27.45
CA GLU A 20 -3.19 4.60 26.28
C GLU A 20 -1.83 4.84 25.64
N GLU A 21 -0.80 5.16 26.41
CA GLU A 21 0.57 5.31 25.90
C GLU A 21 1.10 3.97 25.35
N ALA A 22 0.82 2.83 25.99
CA ALA A 22 1.27 1.54 25.47
C ALA A 22 0.53 1.10 24.19
N ASN A 23 -0.73 1.47 24.02
CA ASN A 23 -1.58 1.00 22.92
C ASN A 23 -1.69 2.01 21.75
N ASP A 24 -1.73 3.31 22.04
CA ASP A 24 -2.02 4.38 21.09
C ASP A 24 -0.80 5.27 20.76
N SER A 25 0.33 5.19 21.49
CA SER A 25 1.46 6.16 21.36
C SER A 25 2.15 6.26 20.01
N VAL A 26 1.82 5.40 19.04
CA VAL A 26 2.36 5.47 17.68
C VAL A 26 1.30 5.94 16.68
N TRP A 27 0.01 5.90 17.05
CA TRP A 27 -1.12 6.13 16.15
C TRP A 27 -1.81 7.46 16.40
N ILE A 28 -1.92 8.26 15.35
CA ILE A 28 -2.77 9.44 15.33
C ILE A 28 -4.10 9.03 14.68
N CYS A 29 -5.10 8.73 15.51
CA CYS A 29 -6.43 8.34 15.06
C CYS A 29 -7.12 9.46 14.27
N PHE A 30 -7.86 9.10 13.21
CA PHE A 30 -8.61 10.05 12.40
C PHE A 30 -9.94 9.45 11.95
N THR A 31 -10.88 10.32 11.59
CA THR A 31 -12.10 9.93 10.88
C THR A 31 -11.93 10.24 9.40
N LEU A 32 -12.34 9.31 8.53
CA LEU A 32 -12.46 9.62 7.10
C LEU A 32 -13.70 10.48 6.92
N ASP A 33 -13.49 11.77 6.63
CA ASP A 33 -14.59 12.64 6.21
C ASP A 33 -15.24 12.04 4.96
N SER A 34 -16.57 11.99 4.94
CA SER A 34 -17.46 11.45 3.89
C SER A 34 -16.73 10.73 2.74
N ARG A 35 -16.72 9.38 2.74
CA ARG A 35 -16.16 8.56 1.64
C ARG A 35 -16.66 9.08 0.30
N PRO A 36 -15.84 9.80 -0.49
CA PRO A 36 -16.26 10.17 -1.82
C PRO A 36 -16.16 8.89 -2.64
N ASP A 37 -17.29 8.40 -3.15
CA ASP A 37 -17.33 7.22 -4.03
C ASP A 37 -16.80 7.65 -5.40
N LEU A 38 -15.47 7.82 -5.48
CA LEU A 38 -14.77 8.23 -6.68
C LEU A 38 -14.36 6.98 -7.44
N GLU A 39 -14.83 6.90 -8.68
CA GLU A 39 -14.37 5.92 -9.63
C GLU A 39 -13.02 6.35 -10.22
N VAL A 40 -12.12 5.38 -10.42
CA VAL A 40 -10.85 5.59 -11.10
C VAL A 40 -11.13 5.78 -12.59
N PRO A 41 -10.88 6.96 -13.18
CA PRO A 41 -11.13 7.15 -14.60
C PRO A 41 -10.18 6.25 -15.41
N PRO A 42 -10.71 5.45 -16.35
CA PRO A 42 -9.89 4.62 -17.22
C PRO A 42 -9.13 5.50 -18.23
N PHE A 43 -7.94 5.05 -18.64
CA PHE A 43 -7.11 5.73 -19.66
C PHE A 43 -6.79 7.20 -19.33
N HIS A 44 -6.68 7.53 -18.05
CA HIS A 44 -6.40 8.88 -17.61
C HIS A 44 -4.93 9.26 -17.89
N HIS A 45 -4.75 10.40 -18.56
CA HIS A 45 -3.45 10.97 -18.84
C HIS A 45 -3.41 12.43 -18.40
N LEU A 46 -2.38 12.77 -17.63
CA LEU A 46 -2.08 14.17 -17.34
C LEU A 46 -1.75 14.91 -18.64
N GLU A 47 -2.16 16.17 -18.71
CA GLU A 47 -1.80 17.05 -19.83
C GLU A 47 -0.28 17.12 -19.98
N GLY A 48 0.22 16.84 -21.19
CA GLY A 48 1.65 16.83 -21.48
C GLY A 48 2.41 15.62 -20.94
N CYS A 49 1.73 14.57 -20.44
CA CYS A 49 2.43 13.37 -20.00
C CYS A 49 3.09 12.65 -21.18
N VAL A 50 4.25 12.03 -20.94
CA VAL A 50 5.04 11.34 -21.98
C VAL A 50 4.27 10.20 -22.65
N HIS A 51 3.27 9.62 -21.99
CA HIS A 51 2.39 8.61 -22.57
C HIS A 51 1.62 9.14 -23.79
N GLN A 52 1.28 10.44 -23.83
CA GLN A 52 0.60 11.06 -24.98
C GLN A 52 1.48 11.08 -26.24
N LEU A 53 2.81 11.07 -26.10
CA LEU A 53 3.73 11.04 -27.24
C LEU A 53 3.66 9.70 -27.99
N PHE A 54 3.40 8.61 -27.28
CA PHE A 54 3.27 7.27 -27.86
C PHE A 54 1.87 6.99 -28.42
N LEU A 55 0.86 7.78 -28.04
CA LEU A 55 -0.53 7.67 -28.51
C LEU A 55 -0.84 8.60 -29.69
N ARG A 56 0.08 9.50 -30.09
CA ARG A 56 -0.11 10.35 -31.27
C ARG A 56 -0.13 9.51 -32.55
N ARG A 57 -1.32 9.39 -33.15
CA ARG A 57 -1.45 9.12 -34.60
C ARG A 57 -0.71 10.20 -35.40
N PRO A 58 -0.25 9.91 -36.63
CA PRO A 58 0.50 10.88 -37.42
C PRO A 58 -0.35 12.14 -37.65
N PHE A 59 0.20 13.27 -37.20
CA PHE A 59 -0.15 14.66 -37.55
C PHE A 59 -1.31 14.85 -38.54
N GLU A 60 -2.47 15.24 -38.01
CA GLU A 60 -3.25 16.28 -38.68
C GLU A 60 -2.82 17.61 -38.03
N ASP A 61 -2.13 18.42 -38.82
CA ASP A 61 -1.75 19.80 -38.48
C ASP A 61 -3.01 20.59 -38.12
N ASP A 62 -3.13 20.97 -36.85
CA ASP A 62 -3.84 22.20 -36.51
C ASP A 62 -2.95 23.03 -35.57
N ALA A 63 -2.05 23.75 -36.22
CA ALA A 63 -1.17 24.73 -35.61
C ALA A 63 -1.98 25.97 -35.22
N THR A 64 -2.80 25.90 -34.16
CA THR A 64 -3.28 27.08 -33.40
C THR A 64 -4.09 26.67 -32.17
N THR A 65 -3.44 26.20 -31.11
CA THR A 65 -3.97 26.42 -29.76
C THR A 65 -2.80 26.79 -28.87
N GLY A 66 -2.69 28.09 -28.60
CA GLY A 66 -1.68 28.64 -27.72
C GLY A 66 -1.73 27.92 -26.37
N LEU A 67 -0.53 27.71 -25.81
CA LEU A 67 -0.28 27.32 -24.42
C LEU A 67 -1.05 28.25 -23.49
N SER A 68 -2.33 27.94 -23.28
CA SER A 68 -3.15 28.56 -22.27
C SER A 68 -2.70 27.94 -20.97
N ARG A 69 -1.66 28.53 -20.36
CA ARG A 69 -1.19 28.15 -19.03
C ARG A 69 -2.43 28.18 -18.12
N PRO A 70 -2.94 27.03 -17.64
CA PRO A 70 -4.03 27.05 -16.70
C PRO A 70 -3.55 27.88 -15.51
N SER A 71 -4.36 28.85 -15.10
CA SER A 71 -4.19 29.48 -13.79
C SER A 71 -4.05 28.34 -12.77
N PRO A 72 -3.00 28.30 -11.93
CA PRO A 72 -2.91 27.28 -10.91
C PRO A 72 -4.03 27.58 -9.92
N GLU A 73 -5.14 26.85 -10.02
CA GLU A 73 -5.84 26.49 -8.80
C GLU A 73 -4.77 25.82 -7.94
N HIS A 74 -4.34 26.50 -6.87
CA HIS A 74 -3.34 26.01 -5.95
C HIS A 74 -3.94 24.81 -5.22
N LEU A 75 -3.92 23.67 -5.90
CA LEU A 75 -4.22 22.40 -5.29
C LEU A 75 -3.10 22.14 -4.29
N ASP A 76 -3.47 22.09 -3.02
CA ASP A 76 -2.52 21.80 -1.96
C ASP A 76 -2.15 20.32 -2.02
N LEU A 77 -1.02 20.03 -2.66
CA LEU A 77 -0.49 18.67 -2.84
C LEU A 77 -0.27 17.98 -1.49
N GLU A 78 -0.04 18.74 -0.41
CA GLU A 78 0.09 18.20 0.94
C GLU A 78 -1.24 17.61 1.42
N ILE A 79 -2.34 18.33 1.21
CA ILE A 79 -3.69 17.88 1.56
C ILE A 79 -4.05 16.62 0.76
N VAL A 80 -3.75 16.61 -0.55
CA VAL A 80 -3.98 15.44 -1.41
C VAL A 80 -3.18 14.25 -0.92
N ARG A 81 -1.90 14.44 -0.58
CA ARG A 81 -1.03 13.38 -0.06
C ARG A 81 -1.54 12.82 1.27
N ILE A 82 -1.94 13.69 2.20
CA ILE A 82 -2.54 13.30 3.49
C ILE A 82 -3.81 12.47 3.26
N GLN A 83 -4.67 12.90 2.33
CA GLN A 83 -5.88 12.15 1.99
C GLN A 83 -5.56 10.77 1.42
N ILE A 84 -4.59 10.66 0.51
CA ILE A 84 -4.14 9.38 -0.04
C ILE A 84 -3.60 8.47 1.06
N GLN A 85 -2.73 8.98 1.94
CA GLN A 85 -2.20 8.20 3.07
C GLN A 85 -3.34 7.66 3.95
N ARG A 86 -4.32 8.49 4.31
CA ARG A 86 -5.48 8.07 5.10
C ARG A 86 -6.32 6.98 4.43
N LEU A 87 -6.44 7.01 3.11
CA LEU A 87 -7.19 6.03 2.32
C LEU A 87 -6.41 4.71 2.16
N CYS A 88 -5.11 4.79 1.90
CA CYS A 88 -4.27 3.60 1.71
C CYS A 88 -4.00 2.87 3.02
N GLY A 89 -3.65 3.60 4.08
CA GLY A 89 -3.17 3.03 5.32
C GLY A 89 -1.88 2.23 5.16
N LEU A 90 -1.30 1.84 6.30
CA LEU A 90 -0.08 1.05 6.31
C LEU A 90 -0.41 -0.43 6.02
N GLY A 91 -0.19 -0.86 4.78
CA GLY A 91 -0.61 -2.20 4.34
C GLY A 91 -2.13 -2.38 4.37
N GLY A 92 -2.91 -1.32 4.10
CA GLY A 92 -4.37 -1.37 4.13
C GLY A 92 -4.99 -1.12 5.51
N ILE A 93 -4.15 -0.84 6.51
CA ILE A 93 -4.55 -0.69 7.90
C ILE A 93 -4.43 0.78 8.28
N ALA A 94 -5.56 1.38 8.65
CA ALA A 94 -5.66 2.78 9.01
C ALA A 94 -6.35 2.93 10.38
N PRO A 95 -5.89 3.85 11.25
CA PRO A 95 -6.47 4.12 12.56
C PRO A 95 -7.76 4.93 12.46
N SER A 96 -8.77 4.35 11.82
CA SER A 96 -10.08 4.99 11.57
C SER A 96 -10.96 5.11 12.82
N THR A 97 -10.60 4.38 13.89
CA THR A 97 -11.27 4.34 15.20
C THR A 97 -10.21 4.11 16.29
N ARG A 98 -10.49 4.48 17.54
CA ARG A 98 -9.62 4.10 18.69
C ARG A 98 -9.70 2.61 19.04
N GLU A 99 -10.78 1.96 18.62
CA GLU A 99 -10.98 0.52 18.79
C GLU A 99 -10.19 -0.25 17.72
N MET A 100 -9.01 -0.75 18.08
CA MET A 100 -8.08 -1.45 17.17
C MET A 100 -8.65 -2.73 16.56
N ASP A 101 -9.56 -3.40 17.26
CA ASP A 101 -10.29 -4.59 16.82
C ASP A 101 -11.24 -4.29 15.64
N LYS A 102 -11.64 -3.03 15.46
CA LYS A 102 -12.45 -2.57 14.32
C LYS A 102 -11.63 -2.26 13.07
N TRP A 103 -10.30 -2.31 13.14
CA TRP A 103 -9.45 -2.02 11.99
C TRP A 103 -9.46 -3.16 10.97
N HIS A 104 -8.99 -2.86 9.75
CA HIS A 104 -8.93 -3.85 8.66
C HIS A 104 -7.80 -4.90 8.83
N GLY A 105 -7.12 -4.90 9.98
CA GLY A 105 -6.00 -5.77 10.30
C GLY A 105 -5.27 -5.27 11.55
N SER A 106 -4.08 -5.81 11.80
CA SER A 106 -3.20 -5.41 12.89
C SER A 106 -1.83 -5.04 12.38
N VAL A 107 -1.27 -3.97 12.95
CA VAL A 107 0.12 -3.58 12.76
C VAL A 107 0.83 -3.66 14.11
N LYS A 108 1.92 -4.43 14.16
CA LYS A 108 2.80 -4.47 15.33
C LYS A 108 4.08 -3.70 15.02
N PHE A 109 4.59 -2.95 15.97
CA PHE A 109 5.86 -2.26 15.83
C PHE A 109 6.98 -3.04 16.54
N GLY A 110 8.10 -3.26 15.85
CA GLY A 110 9.28 -3.94 16.35
C GLY A 110 10.49 -3.02 16.34
N GLY A 111 10.98 -2.60 17.51
CA GLY A 111 12.00 -1.54 17.59
C GLY A 111 11.49 -0.20 17.04
N ASN A 112 12.38 0.80 16.92
CA ASN A 112 11.95 2.19 16.70
C ASN A 112 11.48 2.54 15.27
N SER A 113 11.52 1.62 14.28
CA SER A 113 11.15 1.96 12.90
C SER A 113 10.76 0.76 12.02
N VAL A 114 10.31 -0.36 12.61
CA VAL A 114 9.83 -1.53 11.85
C VAL A 114 8.36 -1.76 12.14
N ALA A 115 7.55 -1.84 11.09
CA ALA A 115 6.15 -2.21 11.16
C ALA A 115 5.92 -3.62 10.61
N LEU A 116 5.03 -4.36 11.24
CA LEU A 116 4.60 -5.70 10.84
C LEU A 116 3.10 -5.63 10.59
N ALA A 117 2.70 -5.50 9.32
CA ALA A 117 1.32 -5.35 8.90
C ALA A 117 0.72 -6.71 8.54
N SER A 118 -0.47 -6.99 9.08
CA SER A 118 -1.19 -8.24 8.84
C SER A 118 -2.70 -7.96 8.76
N CYS A 119 -3.41 -8.58 7.83
CA CYS A 119 -4.88 -8.65 7.86
C CYS A 119 -5.36 -9.69 8.89
N ALA A 120 -4.69 -9.77 10.04
CA ALA A 120 -4.85 -10.82 11.04
C ALA A 120 -6.31 -10.88 11.51
N ASN A 121 -7.04 -11.89 11.01
CA ASN A 121 -8.19 -12.59 11.58
C ASN A 121 -8.84 -13.40 10.44
N LEU A 122 -8.79 -14.73 10.51
CA LEU A 122 -9.59 -15.61 9.63
C LEU A 122 -11.01 -15.72 10.19
N ASP A 123 -11.71 -14.59 10.21
CA ASP A 123 -13.13 -14.55 10.51
C ASP A 123 -13.94 -14.43 9.21
N THR A 124 -15.27 -14.54 9.33
CA THR A 124 -16.21 -14.36 8.22
C THR A 124 -16.17 -12.94 7.63
N GLY A 125 -15.50 -11.98 8.28
CA GLY A 125 -15.37 -10.60 7.87
C GLY A 125 -14.18 -10.32 6.94
N ILE A 126 -13.27 -11.27 6.72
CA ILE A 126 -12.02 -11.01 5.96
C ILE A 126 -12.28 -10.51 4.53
N ILE A 127 -13.24 -11.11 3.81
CA ILE A 127 -13.61 -10.68 2.45
C ILE A 127 -14.14 -9.25 2.48
N SER A 128 -15.05 -8.95 3.42
CA SER A 128 -15.60 -7.59 3.58
C SER A 128 -14.52 -6.56 3.90
N ARG A 129 -13.52 -6.93 4.73
CA ARG A 129 -12.35 -6.08 4.99
C ARG A 129 -11.54 -5.85 3.73
N LEU A 130 -11.22 -6.89 2.97
CA LEU A 130 -10.47 -6.76 1.71
C LEU A 130 -11.20 -5.88 0.70
N VAL A 131 -12.52 -6.06 0.52
CA VAL A 131 -13.36 -5.20 -0.31
C VAL A 131 -13.28 -3.74 0.16
N ASN A 132 -13.40 -3.49 1.47
CA ASN A 132 -13.34 -2.14 2.00
C ASN A 132 -11.98 -1.47 1.78
N VAL A 133 -10.87 -2.19 2.00
CA VAL A 133 -9.53 -1.66 1.75
C VAL A 133 -9.32 -1.40 0.26
N LEU A 134 -9.76 -2.30 -0.62
CA LEU A 134 -9.65 -2.13 -2.07
C LEU A 134 -10.49 -0.95 -2.58
N LYS A 135 -11.68 -0.73 -2.02
CA LYS A 135 -12.49 0.47 -2.31
C LYS A 135 -11.76 1.74 -1.91
N LEU A 136 -11.25 1.80 -0.68
CA LEU A 136 -10.46 2.94 -0.20
C LEU A 136 -9.22 3.18 -1.06
N PHE A 137 -8.53 2.11 -1.46
CA PHE A 137 -7.39 2.18 -2.37
C PHE A 137 -7.79 2.73 -3.74
N CYS A 138 -8.86 2.23 -4.36
CA CYS A 138 -9.36 2.76 -5.63
C CYS A 138 -9.75 4.24 -5.52
N THR A 139 -10.39 4.65 -4.41
CA THR A 139 -10.64 6.07 -4.12
C THR A 139 -9.32 6.85 -4.04
N ALA A 140 -8.28 6.30 -3.42
CA ALA A 140 -6.96 6.94 -3.34
C ALA A 140 -6.32 7.15 -4.72
N LEU A 141 -6.48 6.18 -5.63
CA LEU A 141 -6.04 6.30 -7.02
C LEU A 141 -6.78 7.43 -7.74
N ALA A 142 -8.11 7.49 -7.58
CA ALA A 142 -8.94 8.55 -8.18
C ALA A 142 -8.59 9.94 -7.61
N VAL A 143 -8.33 10.04 -6.30
CA VAL A 143 -7.84 11.26 -5.65
C VAL A 143 -6.49 11.68 -6.23
N ALA A 144 -5.56 10.75 -6.45
CA ALA A 144 -4.26 11.05 -7.04
C ALA A 144 -4.36 11.54 -8.49
N GLN A 145 -5.23 10.94 -9.30
CA GLN A 145 -5.51 11.37 -10.67
C GLN A 145 -6.16 12.76 -10.70
N GLY A 146 -7.22 12.97 -9.91
CA GLY A 146 -7.87 14.27 -9.75
C GLY A 146 -6.90 15.34 -9.23
N GLY A 147 -5.95 14.93 -8.39
CA GLY A 147 -4.89 15.78 -7.87
C GLY A 147 -3.68 15.97 -8.79
N LYS A 148 -3.75 15.46 -10.03
CA LYS A 148 -2.70 15.56 -11.05
C LYS A 148 -1.34 14.96 -10.63
N LEU A 149 -1.35 13.97 -9.74
CA LEU A 149 -0.13 13.30 -9.25
C LEU A 149 0.33 12.17 -10.17
N CYS A 150 -0.57 11.52 -10.89
CA CYS A 150 -0.26 10.38 -11.75
C CYS A 150 -1.30 10.18 -12.86
N CYS A 151 -0.92 9.38 -13.87
CA CYS A 151 -1.78 9.00 -14.98
C CYS A 151 -2.67 7.80 -14.61
N GLU A 152 -2.27 6.58 -14.95
CA GLU A 152 -3.09 5.37 -14.81
C GLU A 152 -2.31 4.20 -14.17
N SER A 153 -1.12 4.49 -13.66
CA SER A 153 -0.21 3.52 -13.08
C SER A 153 0.68 4.22 -12.07
N PHE A 154 1.22 3.42 -11.16
CA PHE A 154 2.30 3.83 -10.28
C PHE A 154 3.48 2.87 -10.40
N THR A 155 4.60 3.19 -9.76
CA THR A 155 5.78 2.34 -9.74
C THR A 155 6.02 1.75 -8.34
N ILE A 156 6.73 0.64 -8.29
CA ILE A 156 7.29 0.06 -7.07
C ILE A 156 8.75 -0.29 -7.36
N LEU A 157 9.65 0.03 -6.43
CA LEU A 157 11.03 -0.44 -6.47
C LEU A 157 11.12 -1.81 -5.81
N ARG A 158 11.71 -2.79 -6.47
CA ARG A 158 11.88 -4.14 -5.92
C ARG A 158 13.23 -4.73 -6.28
N TYR A 159 13.70 -5.69 -5.50
CA TYR A 159 14.79 -6.54 -5.96
C TYR A 159 14.31 -7.46 -7.08
N ARG A 160 15.22 -7.78 -7.99
CA ARG A 160 15.02 -8.81 -9.00
C ARG A 160 14.82 -10.16 -8.31
N ALA A 161 13.81 -10.93 -8.73
CA ALA A 161 13.63 -12.29 -8.24
C ALA A 161 14.82 -13.17 -8.67
N TRP A 162 15.33 -13.96 -7.71
CA TRP A 162 16.37 -14.94 -7.99
C TRP A 162 15.73 -16.19 -8.60
N PHE A 163 16.14 -16.56 -9.81
CA PHE A 163 15.77 -17.81 -10.45
C PHE A 163 16.97 -18.76 -10.40
N GLU A 164 16.77 -19.98 -9.91
CA GLU A 164 17.82 -21.00 -9.78
C GLU A 164 18.47 -21.38 -11.12
N ASP A 165 17.82 -21.09 -12.26
CA ASP A 165 18.31 -21.36 -13.62
C ASP A 165 19.12 -20.19 -14.26
N GLU A 166 19.24 -19.02 -13.61
CA GLU A 166 20.04 -17.89 -14.12
C GLU A 166 21.39 -17.77 -13.41
N ASP A 167 22.36 -18.59 -13.82
CA ASP A 167 23.73 -18.70 -13.27
C ASP A 167 24.64 -17.45 -13.36
N ALA A 168 24.11 -16.22 -13.54
CA ALA A 168 24.97 -15.05 -13.80
C ALA A 168 24.44 -13.66 -13.42
N ARG A 169 23.31 -13.51 -12.71
CA ARG A 169 22.78 -12.17 -12.39
C ARG A 169 22.78 -11.86 -10.89
N ASP A 170 23.20 -10.64 -10.56
CA ASP A 170 23.27 -10.13 -9.20
C ASP A 170 21.85 -9.99 -8.61
N PRO A 171 21.48 -10.75 -7.56
CA PRO A 171 20.16 -10.70 -6.94
C PRO A 171 19.88 -9.36 -6.24
N TRP A 172 20.89 -8.50 -6.10
CA TRP A 172 20.78 -7.20 -5.44
C TRP A 172 20.47 -6.04 -6.41
N VAL A 173 20.14 -6.33 -7.67
CA VAL A 173 19.67 -5.32 -8.63
C VAL A 173 18.27 -4.85 -8.26
N VAL A 174 18.11 -3.54 -8.08
CA VAL A 174 16.82 -2.88 -7.87
C VAL A 174 16.19 -2.58 -9.23
N GLU A 175 14.98 -3.08 -9.45
CA GLU A 175 14.17 -2.86 -10.65
C GLU A 175 12.96 -1.97 -10.33
N VAL A 176 12.62 -1.09 -11.27
CA VAL A 176 11.37 -0.32 -11.24
C VAL A 176 10.28 -1.16 -11.90
N SER A 177 9.24 -1.51 -11.16
CA SER A 177 8.08 -2.23 -11.68
C SER A 177 6.87 -1.31 -11.77
N ARG A 178 6.21 -1.29 -12.93
CA ARG A 178 4.96 -0.56 -13.13
C ARG A 178 3.79 -1.40 -12.62
N VAL A 179 2.84 -0.76 -11.95
CA VAL A 179 1.58 -1.33 -11.50
C VAL A 179 0.43 -0.51 -12.06
N ASP A 180 -0.36 -1.10 -12.95
CA ASP A 180 -1.52 -0.44 -13.58
C ASP A 180 -2.72 -0.42 -12.63
N PHE A 181 -3.44 0.71 -12.59
CA PHE A 181 -4.62 0.88 -11.72
C PHE A 181 -5.73 -0.10 -12.04
N ASN A 182 -5.82 -0.52 -13.31
CA ASN A 182 -6.78 -1.52 -13.74
C ASN A 182 -6.62 -2.87 -13.01
N LEU A 183 -5.41 -3.25 -12.57
CA LEU A 183 -5.22 -4.45 -11.75
C LEU A 183 -5.94 -4.34 -10.40
N ALA A 184 -5.92 -3.16 -9.77
CA ALA A 184 -6.60 -2.92 -8.50
C ALA A 184 -8.13 -2.92 -8.65
N VAL A 185 -8.63 -2.32 -9.74
CA VAL A 185 -10.06 -2.31 -10.08
C VAL A 185 -10.57 -3.73 -10.37
N GLN A 186 -9.80 -4.52 -11.14
CA GLN A 186 -10.10 -5.93 -11.40
C GLN A 186 -10.10 -6.75 -10.12
N LEU A 187 -9.08 -6.57 -9.26
CA LEU A 187 -9.01 -7.25 -7.97
C LEU A 187 -10.21 -6.92 -7.08
N LEU A 188 -10.64 -5.65 -7.03
CA LEU A 188 -11.84 -5.27 -6.30
C LEU A 188 -13.08 -6.01 -6.83
N ALA A 189 -13.28 -6.06 -8.15
CA ALA A 189 -14.41 -6.76 -8.75
C ALA A 189 -14.38 -8.27 -8.48
N GLU A 190 -13.20 -8.90 -8.56
CA GLU A 190 -13.01 -10.32 -8.27
C GLU A 190 -13.36 -10.66 -6.81
N VAL A 191 -12.90 -9.85 -5.85
CA VAL A 191 -13.18 -10.08 -4.42
C VAL A 191 -14.64 -9.78 -4.08
N GLN A 192 -15.25 -8.77 -4.70
CA GLN A 192 -16.68 -8.46 -4.53
C GLN A 192 -17.61 -9.57 -5.04
N ALA A 193 -17.17 -10.35 -6.03
CA ALA A 193 -17.93 -11.48 -6.56
C ALA A 193 -17.98 -12.66 -5.56
N ILE A 194 -17.16 -12.68 -4.52
CA ILE A 194 -17.16 -13.72 -3.48
C ILE A 194 -18.28 -13.41 -2.48
N THR A 195 -19.47 -13.96 -2.72
CA THR A 195 -20.66 -13.72 -1.88
C THR A 195 -20.82 -14.72 -0.73
N ASP A 196 -20.21 -15.90 -0.81
CA ASP A 196 -20.30 -16.96 0.20
C ASP A 196 -19.09 -17.91 0.15
N ASP A 197 -19.02 -18.82 1.12
CA ASP A 197 -17.94 -19.81 1.26
C ASP A 197 -17.85 -20.78 0.06
N THR A 198 -18.95 -21.02 -0.65
CA THR A 198 -18.98 -21.92 -1.82
C THR A 198 -18.30 -21.24 -3.01
N ASN A 199 -18.56 -19.95 -3.19
CA ASN A 199 -17.89 -19.10 -4.17
C ASN A 199 -16.40 -18.96 -3.83
N LEU A 200 -16.01 -18.91 -2.55
CA LEU A 200 -14.60 -18.85 -2.17
C LEU A 200 -13.80 -20.10 -2.60
N GLN A 201 -14.39 -21.30 -2.56
CA GLN A 201 -13.69 -22.52 -2.98
C GLN A 201 -13.42 -22.58 -4.49
N THR A 202 -14.20 -21.85 -5.28
CA THR A 202 -14.10 -21.80 -6.74
C THR A 202 -13.57 -20.46 -7.26
N ALA A 203 -13.31 -19.50 -6.35
CA ALA A 203 -12.83 -18.18 -6.69
C ALA A 203 -11.46 -18.26 -7.36
N ASP A 204 -11.32 -17.53 -8.46
CA ASP A 204 -10.07 -17.38 -9.19
C ASP A 204 -9.68 -15.90 -9.16
N LEU A 205 -8.84 -15.53 -8.19
CA LEU A 205 -8.36 -14.16 -7.99
C LEU A 205 -7.18 -13.87 -8.92
N ARG A 206 -7.43 -13.87 -10.22
CA ARG A 206 -6.41 -13.71 -11.27
C ARG A 206 -5.63 -12.42 -11.12
N ALA A 207 -6.30 -11.32 -10.78
CA ALA A 207 -5.64 -10.04 -10.60
C ALA A 207 -4.65 -10.06 -9.43
N ALA A 208 -5.00 -10.72 -8.32
CA ALA A 208 -4.10 -10.88 -7.17
C ALA A 208 -2.89 -11.75 -7.53
N THR A 209 -3.13 -12.92 -8.13
CA THR A 209 -2.06 -13.85 -8.55
C THR A 209 -1.13 -13.19 -9.56
N LYS A 210 -1.69 -12.54 -10.58
CA LYS A 210 -0.93 -11.79 -11.59
C LYS A 210 -0.07 -10.70 -10.95
N LEU A 211 -0.62 -9.91 -10.04
CA LEU A 211 0.14 -8.84 -9.38
C LEU A 211 1.31 -9.40 -8.55
N VAL A 212 1.06 -10.46 -7.79
CA VAL A 212 2.09 -11.07 -6.95
C VAL A 212 3.17 -11.76 -7.80
N ASP A 213 2.80 -12.45 -8.88
CA ASP A 213 3.75 -13.13 -9.76
C ASP A 213 4.54 -12.15 -10.64
N ASP A 214 3.93 -11.07 -11.14
CA ASP A 214 4.62 -10.05 -11.93
C ASP A 214 5.67 -9.30 -11.08
N LEU A 215 5.38 -9.08 -9.79
CA LEU A 215 6.28 -8.39 -8.87
C LEU A 215 7.28 -9.33 -8.19
N PHE A 216 6.84 -10.52 -7.78
CA PHE A 216 7.66 -11.49 -7.04
C PHE A 216 7.48 -12.90 -7.61
N PRO A 217 8.04 -13.17 -8.81
CA PRO A 217 7.97 -14.48 -9.43
C PRO A 217 8.34 -15.62 -8.47
N GLY A 218 7.53 -16.67 -8.46
CA GLY A 218 7.77 -17.86 -7.62
C GLY A 218 7.42 -17.69 -6.14
N LEU A 219 6.93 -16.53 -5.71
CA LEU A 219 6.37 -16.38 -4.37
C LEU A 219 5.06 -17.19 -4.22
N TYR A 220 4.21 -17.18 -5.24
CA TYR A 220 2.97 -17.97 -5.28
C TYR A 220 3.25 -19.47 -5.12
N ASN A 221 4.16 -20.03 -5.93
CA ASN A 221 4.49 -21.47 -5.91
C ASN A 221 5.08 -21.94 -4.56
N ARG A 222 5.76 -21.06 -3.82
CA ARG A 222 6.27 -21.35 -2.47
C ARG A 222 5.18 -21.37 -1.39
N THR A 223 3.98 -20.87 -1.72
CA THR A 223 2.88 -20.71 -0.76
C THR A 223 1.75 -21.72 -0.91
N VAL A 224 1.68 -22.42 -2.03
CA VAL A 224 0.60 -23.39 -2.31
C VAL A 224 0.94 -24.74 -1.68
N SER A 225 0.20 -25.11 -0.63
CA SER A 225 0.12 -26.46 -0.09
C SER A 225 -1.12 -27.14 -0.68
N THR A 226 -1.00 -28.37 -1.16
CA THR A 226 -2.01 -29.05 -1.99
C THR A 226 -3.39 -29.28 -1.34
N ASN A 227 -3.62 -28.87 -0.08
CA ASN A 227 -4.83 -29.18 0.69
C ASN A 227 -5.61 -27.96 1.26
N ALA A 228 -5.22 -26.69 1.00
CA ALA A 228 -5.84 -25.51 1.63
C ALA A 228 -6.20 -24.36 0.67
N LYS A 229 -6.76 -24.67 -0.51
CA LYS A 229 -7.03 -23.70 -1.60
C LYS A 229 -7.74 -22.39 -1.17
N PRO A 230 -8.81 -22.38 -0.34
CA PRO A 230 -9.50 -21.14 0.01
C PRO A 230 -8.65 -20.17 0.84
N LEU A 231 -7.89 -20.72 1.79
CA LEU A 231 -7.03 -19.93 2.67
C LEU A 231 -5.85 -19.32 1.88
N GLU A 232 -5.30 -20.07 0.93
CA GLU A 232 -4.22 -19.60 0.05
C GLU A 232 -4.66 -18.44 -0.83
N ILE A 233 -5.83 -18.55 -1.46
CA ILE A 233 -6.43 -17.48 -2.26
C ILE A 233 -6.56 -16.19 -1.44
N LEU A 234 -7.05 -16.29 -0.20
CA LEU A 234 -7.16 -15.15 0.68
C LEU A 234 -5.78 -14.61 1.11
N HIS A 235 -4.78 -15.46 1.34
CA HIS A 235 -3.42 -15.02 1.66
C HIS A 235 -2.79 -14.21 0.52
N ILE A 236 -2.97 -14.67 -0.72
CA ILE A 236 -2.44 -14.00 -1.91
C ILE A 236 -3.19 -12.69 -2.14
N CYS A 237 -4.51 -12.68 -1.99
CA CYS A 237 -5.32 -11.46 -2.06
C CYS A 237 -4.89 -10.44 -1.00
N SER A 238 -4.76 -10.87 0.26
CA SER A 238 -4.32 -10.02 1.37
C SER A 238 -2.93 -9.45 1.09
N LEU A 239 -2.00 -10.27 0.57
CA LEU A 239 -0.68 -9.82 0.20
C LEU A 239 -0.72 -8.78 -0.93
N ALA A 240 -1.51 -9.03 -1.98
CA ALA A 240 -1.66 -8.12 -3.11
C ALA A 240 -2.18 -6.76 -2.65
N VAL A 241 -3.22 -6.73 -1.79
CA VAL A 241 -3.74 -5.50 -1.19
C VAL A 241 -2.67 -4.77 -0.39
N GLN A 242 -1.95 -5.49 0.47
CA GLN A 242 -0.87 -4.93 1.28
C GLN A 242 0.26 -4.31 0.44
N ILE A 243 0.65 -4.98 -0.66
CA ILE A 243 1.65 -4.48 -1.61
C ILE A 243 1.13 -3.22 -2.30
N LEU A 244 -0.12 -3.24 -2.79
CA LEU A 244 -0.74 -2.11 -3.49
C LEU A 244 -0.77 -0.86 -2.61
N THR A 245 -1.30 -0.96 -1.40
CA THR A 245 -1.44 0.20 -0.51
C THR A 245 -0.08 0.74 -0.07
N THR A 246 0.84 -0.13 0.35
CA THR A 246 2.18 0.29 0.81
C THR A 246 3.03 0.82 -0.34
N GLY A 247 2.95 0.19 -1.51
CA GLY A 247 3.66 0.60 -2.71
C GLY A 247 3.17 1.97 -3.21
N PHE A 248 1.87 2.22 -3.14
CA PHE A 248 1.32 3.52 -3.52
C PHE A 248 1.67 4.62 -2.52
N GLU A 249 1.64 4.35 -1.20
CA GLU A 249 2.15 5.27 -0.19
C GLU A 249 3.62 5.64 -0.41
N SER A 250 4.44 4.67 -0.83
CA SER A 250 5.82 4.92 -1.23
C SER A 250 5.90 5.79 -2.49
N TYR A 251 5.09 5.48 -3.51
CA TYR A 251 5.06 6.23 -4.78
C TYR A 251 4.70 7.71 -4.62
N ILE A 252 3.69 8.04 -3.80
CA ILE A 252 3.30 9.44 -3.56
C ILE A 252 4.35 10.24 -2.76
N GLN A 253 5.35 9.56 -2.19
CA GLN A 253 6.56 10.12 -1.57
C GLN A 253 7.78 9.98 -2.48
N ALA A 254 7.58 9.75 -3.78
CA ALA A 254 8.63 9.52 -4.78
C ALA A 254 9.57 8.33 -4.48
N HIS A 255 9.11 7.38 -3.66
CA HIS A 255 9.88 6.27 -3.10
C HIS A 255 11.05 6.66 -2.19
N GLU A 256 11.25 7.95 -1.92
CA GLU A 256 12.34 8.46 -1.11
C GLU A 256 11.98 8.47 0.37
N ASP A 257 13.02 8.40 1.21
CA ASP A 257 12.91 8.54 2.66
C ASP A 257 12.06 7.44 3.34
N PRO A 258 12.17 7.29 4.67
CA PRO A 258 11.26 6.41 5.40
C PRO A 258 9.79 6.77 5.14
N LEU A 259 8.91 5.76 5.12
CA LEU A 259 7.48 6.02 5.05
C LEU A 259 7.05 6.83 6.26
N GLN A 260 6.44 7.99 6.03
CA GLN A 260 5.89 8.84 7.08
C GLN A 260 4.41 9.12 6.82
N PRO A 261 3.52 8.14 7.06
CA PRO A 261 2.09 8.37 7.02
C PRO A 261 1.70 9.42 8.07
N CYS A 262 0.79 10.33 7.72
CA CYS A 262 0.28 11.39 8.60
C CYS A 262 -0.41 10.90 9.88
N PHE A 263 -0.69 9.60 9.97
CA PHE A 263 -1.33 8.95 11.10
C PHE A 263 -0.34 8.20 12.01
N LEU A 264 0.96 8.40 11.81
CA LEU A 264 2.03 7.87 12.68
C LEU A 264 2.87 9.00 13.28
N ASP A 265 3.25 8.85 14.55
CA ASP A 265 4.10 9.82 15.24
C ASP A 265 5.57 9.78 14.79
N GLY A 266 5.97 8.78 14.01
CA GLY A 266 7.35 8.63 13.55
C GLY A 266 7.52 7.89 12.21
N PRO A 267 8.69 8.08 11.57
CA PRO A 267 9.01 7.45 10.29
C PRO A 267 9.23 5.93 10.39
N ILE A 268 8.75 5.19 9.39
CA ILE A 268 8.91 3.74 9.26
C ILE A 268 9.96 3.41 8.19
N LYS A 269 11.06 2.79 8.62
CA LYS A 269 12.19 2.42 7.76
C LYS A 269 12.01 1.04 7.12
N LYS A 270 11.14 0.22 7.70
CA LYS A 270 10.87 -1.14 7.23
C LYS A 270 9.43 -1.55 7.52
N VAL A 271 8.75 -2.08 6.51
CA VAL A 271 7.42 -2.67 6.63
C VAL A 271 7.48 -4.13 6.21
N LYS A 272 6.99 -5.05 7.05
CA LYS A 272 6.79 -6.46 6.70
C LYS A 272 5.31 -6.72 6.47
N LEU A 273 4.97 -7.26 5.30
CA LEU A 273 3.62 -7.58 4.85
C LEU A 273 3.39 -9.07 5.06
N LEU A 274 2.62 -9.40 6.10
CA LEU A 274 2.46 -10.75 6.64
C LEU A 274 1.19 -11.46 6.16
N ARG A 275 0.44 -10.85 5.23
CA ARG A 275 -0.84 -11.40 4.73
C ARG A 275 -1.83 -11.51 5.89
N ILE A 276 -2.56 -12.61 5.97
CA ILE A 276 -3.47 -12.93 7.08
C ILE A 276 -2.72 -13.42 8.35
N SER A 277 -1.40 -13.73 8.26
CA SER A 277 -0.63 -14.22 9.41
C SER A 277 -0.13 -13.07 10.28
N ALA A 278 -0.18 -13.24 11.61
CA ALA A 278 0.43 -12.30 12.56
C ALA A 278 1.86 -12.69 12.96
N THR A 279 2.39 -13.81 12.44
CA THR A 279 3.72 -14.35 12.78
C THR A 279 4.62 -14.47 11.56
N THR A 280 5.91 -14.18 11.76
CA THR A 280 6.96 -14.23 10.72
C THR A 280 7.68 -15.57 10.62
N GLU A 281 7.43 -16.51 11.55
CA GLU A 281 8.28 -17.69 11.73
C GLU A 281 7.98 -18.85 10.77
N GLN A 282 6.83 -18.82 10.08
CA GLN A 282 6.36 -19.98 9.30
C GLN A 282 5.91 -19.64 7.87
N ASN A 283 5.75 -18.35 7.53
CA ASN A 283 5.18 -17.93 6.26
C ASN A 283 6.10 -16.95 5.52
N PRO A 284 6.28 -17.10 4.20
CA PRO A 284 6.98 -16.10 3.41
C PRO A 284 6.26 -14.75 3.52
N PHE A 285 7.00 -13.66 3.46
CA PHE A 285 6.47 -12.30 3.61
C PHE A 285 7.15 -11.38 2.60
N VAL A 286 6.48 -10.30 2.22
CA VAL A 286 7.13 -9.23 1.45
C VAL A 286 7.58 -8.16 2.44
N ALA A 287 8.79 -7.64 2.28
CA ALA A 287 9.29 -6.53 3.06
C ALA A 287 9.63 -5.35 2.17
N ALA A 288 9.17 -4.17 2.55
CA ALA A 288 9.64 -2.89 2.05
C ALA A 288 10.71 -2.36 3.02
N THR A 289 11.92 -2.11 2.54
CA THR A 289 13.06 -1.65 3.37
C THR A 289 13.81 -0.53 2.67
N LEU A 290 14.25 0.48 3.43
CA LEU A 290 15.12 1.53 2.90
C LEU A 290 16.48 1.00 2.43
N LYS A 291 16.90 1.47 1.26
CA LYS A 291 18.17 1.12 0.63
C LYS A 291 18.81 2.33 -0.02
N GLU A 292 20.12 2.47 0.20
CA GLU A 292 20.96 3.37 -0.57
C GLU A 292 21.29 2.69 -1.91
N LEU A 293 20.96 3.35 -3.02
CA LEU A 293 21.34 2.85 -4.34
C LEU A 293 22.83 3.15 -4.56
N THR A 294 23.65 2.16 -4.90
CA THR A 294 25.10 2.36 -5.06
C THR A 294 25.45 3.32 -6.21
N CYS A 295 24.74 3.25 -7.35
CA CYS A 295 25.03 4.08 -8.52
C CYS A 295 24.26 5.41 -8.55
N MET A 296 23.11 5.49 -7.86
CA MET A 296 22.25 6.69 -7.85
C MET A 296 22.14 7.35 -6.47
N GLY A 297 22.72 6.77 -5.41
CA GLY A 297 22.60 7.29 -4.05
C GLY A 297 23.19 8.69 -3.90
N GLU A 298 24.32 8.97 -4.55
CA GLU A 298 24.89 10.33 -4.58
C GLU A 298 24.04 11.32 -5.41
N MET A 299 23.22 10.83 -6.34
CA MET A 299 22.32 11.68 -7.14
C MET A 299 20.99 11.94 -6.44
N LEU A 300 20.42 10.92 -5.79
CA LEU A 300 19.17 11.01 -5.04
C LEU A 300 19.37 11.63 -3.66
N LEU A 301 20.59 11.54 -3.10
CA LEU A 301 20.99 12.00 -1.77
C LEU A 301 20.20 11.38 -0.61
N LYS A 302 19.35 10.41 -0.92
CA LYS A 302 18.38 9.81 0.00
C LYS A 302 18.21 8.32 -0.29
N PRO A 303 17.92 7.51 0.74
CA PRO A 303 17.55 6.12 0.55
C PRO A 303 16.18 6.03 -0.11
N VAL A 304 15.95 4.92 -0.82
CA VAL A 304 14.67 4.60 -1.42
C VAL A 304 14.07 3.33 -0.82
N LEU A 305 12.74 3.24 -0.79
CA LEU A 305 12.03 2.09 -0.25
C LEU A 305 11.97 0.95 -1.30
N VAL A 306 12.65 -0.16 -1.03
CA VAL A 306 12.75 -1.31 -1.94
C VAL A 306 12.04 -2.53 -1.37
N PHE A 307 11.22 -3.17 -2.20
CA PHE A 307 10.48 -4.38 -1.85
C PHE A 307 11.28 -5.66 -2.14
N SER A 308 11.13 -6.66 -1.28
CA SER A 308 11.75 -7.98 -1.38
C SER A 308 10.82 -9.06 -0.83
N ALA A 309 10.83 -10.26 -1.42
CA ALA A 309 10.03 -11.41 -1.00
C ALA A 309 10.89 -12.58 -0.50
#